data_AF-A0A2V5QM18-F1
#
_entry.id   AF-A0A2V5QM18-F1
#
_cell.length_a   1.000
_cell.length_b   1.000
_cell.length_c   1.000
_cell.angle_alpha   90.00
_cell.angle_beta   90.00
_cell.angle_gamma   90.00
#
_symmetry.space_group_name_H-M   'P 1'
#
loop_
_entity.id
_entity.type
_entity.pdbx_description
1 polymer ?
#
loop_
_entity_poly.entity_id
_entity_poly.type
_entity_poly.pdbx_seq_one_letter_code
_entity_poly.pdbx_strand_id
1 'polypeptide(L)'
;GGIAKQNQIKAFAIGGASDHVHVLLSLPATLSLAKAMQLLKGNSSKWIRETFPKMRSFAWQEGYGAFSVGVSGVDATVAYIRNQAAHHRTRSFREEFVAMLKKHGFAYEQSMLG
;
A
#
# COMPACT_ATOMS: atom_id res chain seq x y z
N GLY A 1 3.01 -7.16 -17.15
CA GLY A 1 1.74 -6.60 -16.63
C GLY A 1 1.06 -7.66 -15.80
N GLY A 2 1.20 -7.58 -14.48
CA GLY A 2 0.87 -8.65 -13.52
C GLY A 2 -0.55 -8.64 -12.99
N ILE A 3 -0.80 -9.57 -12.05
CA ILE A 3 -2.01 -9.90 -11.26
C ILE A 3 -3.13 -8.85 -11.17
N ALA A 4 -2.81 -7.57 -11.08
CA ALA A 4 -3.78 -6.48 -11.11
C ALA A 4 -4.68 -6.52 -12.37
N LYS A 5 -4.10 -6.69 -13.57
CA LYS A 5 -4.85 -6.73 -14.83
C LYS A 5 -5.75 -7.97 -14.94
N GLN A 6 -5.34 -9.09 -14.36
CA GLN A 6 -6.11 -10.35 -14.35
C GLN A 6 -7.35 -10.31 -13.44
N ASN A 7 -7.37 -9.39 -12.46
CA ASN A 7 -8.47 -9.22 -11.51
C ASN A 7 -9.24 -7.90 -11.73
N GLN A 8 -9.06 -7.27 -12.90
CA GLN A 8 -9.63 -5.96 -13.23
C GLN A 8 -9.29 -4.84 -12.23
N ILE A 9 -8.21 -5.01 -11.47
CA ILE A 9 -7.66 -3.98 -10.59
C ILE A 9 -6.84 -3.02 -11.46
N LYS A 10 -7.21 -1.73 -11.44
CA LYS A 10 -6.41 -0.69 -12.08
C LYS A 10 -5.51 -0.04 -11.05
N ALA A 11 -4.20 -0.16 -11.23
CA ALA A 11 -3.22 0.59 -10.44
C ALA A 11 -2.95 1.95 -11.11
N PHE A 12 -3.15 3.04 -10.37
CA PHE A 12 -2.83 4.40 -10.82
C PHE A 12 -1.42 4.82 -10.43
N ALA A 13 -0.99 4.43 -9.23
CA ALA A 13 0.35 4.69 -8.73
C ALA A 13 0.77 3.60 -7.75
N ILE A 14 2.05 3.24 -7.81
CA ILE A 14 2.73 2.37 -6.86
C ILE A 14 4.05 3.08 -6.52
N GLY A 15 4.34 3.23 -5.24
CA GLY A 15 5.53 3.90 -4.75
C GLY A 15 5.65 3.65 -3.25
N GLY A 16 6.72 4.12 -2.61
CA GLY A 16 6.91 3.89 -1.18
C GLY A 16 8.32 4.18 -0.75
N ALA A 17 8.68 3.63 0.41
CA ALA A 17 10.00 3.69 1.01
C ALA A 17 10.64 2.29 1.05
N SER A 18 11.78 2.17 1.73
CA SER A 18 12.49 0.90 1.88
C SER A 18 11.75 -0.12 2.75
N ASP A 19 10.84 0.32 3.61
CA ASP A 19 10.17 -0.47 4.64
C ASP A 19 8.66 -0.66 4.41
N HIS A 20 8.04 0.12 3.53
CA HIS A 20 6.61 0.00 3.20
C HIS A 20 6.28 0.53 1.79
N VAL A 21 5.08 0.19 1.30
CA VAL A 21 4.60 0.54 -0.03
C VAL A 21 3.22 1.18 0.05
N HIS A 22 3.02 2.25 -0.73
CA HIS A 22 1.75 2.90 -1.01
C HIS A 22 1.24 2.53 -2.40
N VAL A 23 -0.05 2.23 -2.50
CA VAL A 23 -0.69 1.79 -3.76
C VAL A 23 -2.02 2.49 -3.92
N LEU A 24 -2.21 3.21 -5.03
CA LEU A 24 -3.52 3.75 -5.42
C LEU A 24 -4.17 2.83 -6.45
N LEU A 25 -5.32 2.26 -6.07
CA LEU A 25 -6.05 1.27 -6.85
C LEU A 25 -7.48 1.72 -7.11
N SER A 26 -8.00 1.38 -8.29
CA SER A 26 -9.43 1.20 -8.51
C SER A 26 -9.73 -0.29 -8.52
N LEU A 27 -10.67 -0.68 -7.67
CA LEU A 27 -11.18 -2.05 -7.55
C LEU A 27 -12.56 -2.13 -8.21
N PRO A 28 -12.90 -3.24 -8.88
CA PRO A 28 -14.28 -3.49 -9.28
C PRO A 28 -15.15 -3.71 -8.04
N ALA A 29 -16.42 -3.33 -8.10
CA ALA A 29 -17.35 -3.45 -6.96
C ALA A 29 -17.55 -4.92 -6.50
N THR A 30 -17.26 -5.89 -7.37
CA THR A 30 -17.35 -7.32 -7.10
C THR A 30 -16.12 -7.88 -6.36
N LEU A 31 -15.06 -7.09 -6.17
CA LEU A 31 -13.83 -7.52 -5.52
C LEU A 31 -13.67 -6.81 -4.17
N SER A 32 -13.69 -7.58 -3.08
CA SER A 32 -13.45 -7.02 -1.75
C SER A 32 -12.02 -6.51 -1.60
N LEU A 33 -11.85 -5.45 -0.81
CA LEU A 33 -10.54 -4.91 -0.44
C LEU A 33 -9.63 -5.99 0.18
N ALA A 34 -10.17 -6.80 1.10
CA ALA A 34 -9.43 -7.88 1.73
C ALA A 34 -8.89 -8.88 0.70
N LYS A 35 -9.71 -9.24 -0.30
CA LYS A 35 -9.28 -10.14 -1.38
C LYS A 35 -8.21 -9.50 -2.26
N ALA A 36 -8.37 -8.23 -2.61
CA ALA A 36 -7.37 -7.48 -3.37
C ALA A 36 -6.03 -7.44 -2.64
N MET A 37 -6.02 -7.15 -1.33
CA MET A 37 -4.80 -7.14 -0.52
C MET A 37 -4.17 -8.53 -0.38
N GLN A 38 -4.97 -9.58 -0.20
CA GLN A 38 -4.48 -10.96 -0.20
C GLN A 38 -3.74 -11.29 -1.50
N LEU A 39 -4.34 -10.95 -2.65
CA LEU A 39 -3.76 -11.21 -3.97
C LEU A 39 -2.46 -10.41 -4.19
N LEU A 40 -2.45 -9.12 -3.84
CA LEU A 40 -1.29 -8.26 -4.03
C LEU A 40 -0.13 -8.69 -3.13
N LYS A 41 -0.37 -8.85 -1.82
CA LYS A 41 0.66 -9.21 -0.84
C LYS A 41 1.14 -10.65 -1.06
N GLY A 42 0.23 -11.60 -1.25
CA GLY A 42 0.58 -13.01 -1.42
C GLY A 42 1.43 -13.26 -2.67
N ASN A 43 1.01 -12.71 -3.82
CA ASN A 43 1.74 -12.93 -5.06
C ASN A 43 3.06 -12.16 -5.11
N SER A 44 3.13 -10.94 -4.57
CA SER A 44 4.39 -10.19 -4.53
C SER A 44 5.39 -10.83 -3.56
N SER A 45 4.95 -11.32 -2.39
CA SER A 45 5.82 -12.12 -1.49
C SER A 45 6.33 -13.37 -2.18
N LYS A 46 5.47 -14.10 -2.90
CA LYS A 46 5.89 -15.28 -3.69
C LYS A 46 6.96 -14.89 -4.72
N TRP A 47 6.67 -13.88 -5.55
CA TRP A 47 7.59 -13.41 -6.58
C TRP A 47 8.93 -12.94 -6.02
N ILE A 48 8.94 -12.19 -4.91
CA ILE A 48 10.18 -11.73 -4.26
C ILE A 48 11.02 -12.91 -3.79
N ARG A 49 10.40 -13.89 -3.10
CA ARG A 49 11.10 -15.07 -2.59
C ARG A 49 11.69 -15.94 -3.70
N GLU A 50 11.01 -16.02 -4.84
CA GLU A 50 11.45 -16.77 -6.02
C GLU A 50 12.53 -16.03 -6.81
N THR A 51 12.44 -14.71 -6.90
CA THR A 51 13.34 -13.88 -7.73
C THR A 51 14.64 -13.53 -7.01
N PHE A 52 14.59 -13.33 -5.69
CA PHE A 52 15.72 -12.85 -4.89
C PHE A 52 16.10 -13.88 -3.82
N PRO A 53 17.13 -14.71 -4.06
CA PRO A 53 17.52 -15.79 -3.14
C PRO A 53 17.83 -15.33 -1.70
N LYS A 54 18.32 -14.08 -1.55
CA LYS A 54 18.59 -13.48 -0.24
C LYS A 54 17.32 -13.08 0.55
N MET A 55 16.16 -13.06 -0.10
CA MET A 55 14.87 -12.64 0.45
C MET A 55 13.87 -13.81 0.53
N ARG A 56 14.33 -15.05 0.68
CA ARG A 56 13.47 -16.25 0.76
C ARG A 56 12.48 -16.24 1.93
N SER A 57 12.77 -15.51 3.00
CA SER A 57 11.88 -15.32 4.15
C SER A 57 10.98 -14.09 4.03
N PHE A 58 11.07 -13.33 2.93
CA PHE A 58 10.28 -12.10 2.77
C PHE A 58 8.79 -12.41 2.84
N ALA A 59 8.10 -11.65 3.70
CA ALA A 59 6.67 -11.59 3.78
C ALA A 59 6.27 -10.17 4.18
N TRP A 60 5.18 -9.68 3.60
CA TRP A 60 4.51 -8.50 4.13
C TRP A 60 3.92 -8.80 5.51
N GLN A 61 3.89 -7.79 6.38
CA GLN A 61 3.10 -7.82 7.63
C GLN A 61 1.66 -8.30 7.37
N GLU A 62 0.97 -8.82 8.39
CA GLU A 62 -0.41 -9.30 8.23
C GLU A 62 -1.38 -8.15 7.90
N GLY A 63 -1.27 -7.05 8.64
CA GLY A 63 -2.14 -5.87 8.53
C GLY A 63 -1.94 -5.03 7.26
N TYR A 64 -2.89 -4.14 7.01
CA TYR A 64 -2.81 -3.10 5.99
C TYR A 64 -3.69 -1.89 6.38
N GLY A 65 -3.26 -0.69 5.99
CA GLY A 65 -4.07 0.52 6.04
C GLY A 65 -4.77 0.74 4.70
N ALA A 66 -6.04 1.15 4.72
CA ALA A 66 -6.78 1.47 3.51
C ALA A 66 -7.70 2.67 3.72
N PHE A 67 -7.64 3.60 2.76
CA PHE A 67 -8.39 4.85 2.80
C PHE A 67 -9.02 5.09 1.42
N SER A 68 -10.31 5.45 1.39
CA SER A 68 -11.01 5.75 0.15
C SER A 68 -10.66 7.18 -0.33
N VAL A 69 -10.49 7.34 -1.63
CA VAL A 69 -10.20 8.62 -2.28
C VAL A 69 -11.25 8.88 -3.35
N GLY A 70 -11.86 10.08 -3.33
CA GLY A 70 -12.77 10.53 -4.38
C GLY A 70 -12.01 10.85 -5.66
N VAL A 71 -12.70 10.82 -6.82
CA VAL A 71 -12.09 11.02 -8.14
C VAL A 71 -11.27 12.32 -8.23
N SER A 72 -11.74 13.40 -7.61
CA SER A 72 -11.04 14.70 -7.56
C SER A 72 -9.71 14.66 -6.81
N GLY A 73 -9.49 13.67 -5.94
CA GLY A 73 -8.26 13.48 -5.19
C GLY A 73 -7.22 12.62 -5.90
N VAL A 74 -7.56 11.98 -7.03
CA VAL A 74 -6.69 10.98 -7.69
C VAL A 74 -5.33 11.56 -8.04
N ASP A 75 -5.28 12.70 -8.72
CA ASP A 75 -4.02 13.29 -9.18
C ASP A 75 -3.12 13.72 -8.01
N ALA A 76 -3.71 14.31 -6.96
CA ALA A 76 -3.00 14.65 -5.74
C ALA A 76 -2.44 13.40 -5.04
N THR A 77 -3.19 12.31 -4.98
CA THR A 77 -2.73 11.04 -4.40
C THR A 77 -1.65 10.38 -5.26
N VAL A 78 -1.73 10.45 -6.59
CA VAL A 78 -0.67 9.97 -7.49
C VAL A 78 0.62 10.75 -7.25
N ALA A 79 0.54 12.08 -7.18
CA ALA A 79 1.69 12.93 -6.88
C ALA A 79 2.28 12.62 -5.50
N TYR A 80 1.44 12.41 -4.49
CA TYR A 80 1.86 12.00 -3.15
C TYR A 80 2.66 10.69 -3.19
N ILE A 81 2.12 9.64 -3.81
CA ILE A 81 2.76 8.31 -3.89
C ILE A 81 4.11 8.37 -4.61
N ARG A 82 4.20 9.15 -5.70
CA ARG A 82 5.45 9.29 -6.47
C ARG A 82 6.57 9.98 -5.68
N ASN A 83 6.21 10.84 -4.72
CA ASN A 83 7.16 11.59 -3.91
C ASN A 83 7.50 10.90 -2.57
N GLN A 84 7.02 9.69 -2.33
CA GLN A 84 7.21 8.95 -1.08
C GLN A 84 8.68 8.77 -0.67
N ALA A 85 9.56 8.44 -1.63
CA ALA A 85 10.98 8.29 -1.35
C ALA A 85 11.64 9.59 -0.83
N ALA A 86 11.19 10.76 -1.31
CA ALA A 86 11.64 12.05 -0.81
C ALA A 86 11.00 12.39 0.54
N HIS A 87 9.71 12.10 0.70
CA HIS A 87 8.96 12.29 1.95
C HIS A 87 9.62 11.56 3.13
N HIS A 88 10.06 10.32 2.90
CA HIS A 88 10.66 9.48 3.92
C HIS A 88 12.13 9.80 4.24
N ARG A 89 12.72 10.84 3.63
CA ARG A 89 14.02 11.35 4.08
C ARG A 89 13.95 12.06 5.43
N THR A 90 12.78 12.59 5.78
CA THR A 90 12.58 13.39 7.00
C THR A 90 11.38 12.92 7.82
N ARG A 91 10.73 11.83 7.43
CA ARG A 91 9.54 11.31 8.10
C ARG A 91 9.56 9.79 8.15
N SER A 92 9.27 9.22 9.30
CA SER A 92 9.13 7.77 9.46
C SER A 92 7.76 7.26 9.00
N PHE A 93 7.66 5.96 8.71
CA PHE A 93 6.40 5.28 8.48
C PHE A 93 5.39 5.54 9.62
N ARG A 94 5.84 5.45 10.88
CA ARG A 94 4.97 5.64 12.05
C ARG A 94 4.35 7.03 12.10
N GLU A 95 5.14 8.08 11.88
CA GLU A 95 4.66 9.47 11.86
C GLU A 95 3.71 9.75 10.68
N GLU A 96 3.95 9.10 9.55
CA GLU A 96 3.07 9.17 8.39
C GLU A 96 1.73 8.47 8.67
N PHE A 97 1.77 7.23 9.15
CA PHE A 97 0.58 6.43 9.41
C PHE A 97 -0.32 7.07 10.46
N VAL A 98 0.26 7.59 11.56
CA VAL A 98 -0.48 8.39 12.55
C VAL A 98 -1.17 9.60 11.92
N ALA A 99 -0.49 10.32 11.03
CA ALA A 99 -1.08 11.49 10.39
C ALA A 99 -2.20 11.12 9.41
N MET A 100 -2.10 9.98 8.72
CA MET A 100 -3.20 9.46 7.91
C MET A 100 -4.41 9.13 8.77
N LEU A 101 -4.22 8.40 9.88
CA LEU A 101 -5.30 8.06 10.80
C LEU A 101 -6.01 9.32 11.33
N LYS A 102 -5.24 10.31 11.80
CA LYS A 102 -5.78 11.60 12.25
C LYS A 102 -6.52 12.34 11.13
N LYS A 103 -5.95 12.43 9.94
CA LYS A 103 -6.57 13.11 8.78
C LYS A 103 -7.91 12.49 8.39
N HIS A 104 -8.06 11.18 8.59
CA HIS A 104 -9.27 10.44 8.28
C HIS A 104 -10.19 10.22 9.49
N GLY A 105 -9.90 10.85 10.64
CA GLY A 105 -10.77 10.81 11.82
C GLY A 105 -10.75 9.50 12.61
N PHE A 106 -9.73 8.66 12.43
CA PHE A 106 -9.59 7.42 13.18
C PHE A 106 -8.85 7.63 14.49
N ALA A 107 -9.44 7.15 15.60
CA ALA A 107 -8.70 6.93 16.84
C ALA A 107 -7.72 5.76 16.65
N TYR A 108 -6.58 5.81 17.33
CA TYR A 108 -5.61 4.72 17.25
C TYR A 108 -4.92 4.40 18.57
N GLU A 109 -4.67 3.12 18.78
CA GLU A 109 -3.86 2.57 19.85
C GLU A 109 -2.42 2.33 19.39
N GLN A 110 -1.50 2.28 20.33
CA GLN A 110 -0.07 2.10 20.05
C GLN A 110 0.25 0.72 19.45
N SER A 111 -0.59 -0.28 19.72
CA SER A 111 -0.54 -1.64 19.13
C SER A 111 -0.69 -1.64 17.61
N MET A 112 -1.32 -0.61 17.02
CA MET A 112 -1.48 -0.48 15.57
C MET A 112 -0.27 0.15 14.88
N LEU A 113 0.74 0.58 15.63
CA LEU A 113 1.94 1.25 15.13
C LEU A 113 3.20 0.36 15.19
N GLY A 114 3.02 -0.92 15.55
CA GLY A 114 4.08 -1.91 15.75
C GLY A 114 4.19 -2.90 14.61
#